data_AF-A0A938SUJ0-F1
#
_entry.id   AF-A0A938SUJ0-F1
#
_cell.length_a   1.000
_cell.length_b   1.000
_cell.length_c   1.000
_cell.angle_alpha   90.00
_cell.angle_beta   90.00
_cell.angle_gamma   90.00
#
_symmetry.space_group_name_H-M   'P 1'
#
loop_
_entity.id
_entity.type
_entity.pdbx_description
1 polymer ?
#
loop_
_entity_poly.entity_id
_entity_poly.type
_entity_poly.pdbx_seq_one_letter_code
_entity_poly.pdbx_strand_id
1 'polypeptide(L)'
;MGHPDDPTTGDERARPGDDHTLPELPTPPDIPELLLRPTPRADPRVGQPQPVRPDMMGQWGRVFVIGTNFAAAVIGFSLIGYVLDRWLKTSPLFLLIGVGMGLVGGFVGFLREARRLNPKPPAR
;
A
#
# COMPACT_ATOMS: atom_id res chain seq x y z
N MET A 1 5.63 22.80 -84.54
CA MET A 1 5.20 21.55 -83.86
C MET A 1 6.06 21.40 -82.62
N GLY A 2 5.64 21.53 -81.37
CA GLY A 2 4.44 21.99 -80.70
C GLY A 2 4.84 22.05 -79.22
N HIS A 3 4.75 23.23 -78.59
CA HIS A 3 4.99 23.41 -77.15
C HIS A 3 3.62 23.52 -76.49
N PRO A 4 3.20 22.53 -75.69
CA PRO A 4 1.95 22.63 -74.94
C PRO A 4 2.18 23.32 -73.60
N ASP A 5 1.37 24.34 -73.39
CA ASP A 5 1.14 25.08 -72.16
C ASP A 5 0.77 24.16 -70.99
N ASP A 6 1.19 24.50 -69.77
CA ASP A 6 0.43 24.14 -68.57
C ASP A 6 0.28 25.38 -67.64
N PRO A 7 -0.93 25.98 -67.59
CA PRO A 7 -1.26 27.09 -66.71
C PRO A 7 -2.06 26.59 -65.50
N THR A 8 -1.46 26.54 -64.32
CA THR A 8 -2.21 26.50 -63.04
C THR A 8 -1.52 27.30 -61.94
N THR A 9 -1.48 28.61 -62.15
CA THR A 9 -1.59 29.58 -61.06
C THR A 9 -2.99 29.49 -60.46
N GLY A 10 -3.10 29.23 -59.16
CA GLY A 10 -4.30 29.56 -58.38
C GLY A 10 -4.91 28.40 -57.60
N ASP A 11 -4.40 28.15 -56.39
CA ASP A 11 -5.26 27.81 -55.24
C ASP A 11 -4.56 28.23 -53.94
N GLU A 12 -4.29 29.53 -53.84
CA GLU A 12 -3.86 30.20 -52.61
C GLU A 12 -5.09 30.40 -51.70
N ARG A 13 -5.71 29.27 -51.35
CA ARG A 13 -6.82 29.23 -50.40
C ARG A 13 -6.29 29.63 -49.02
N ALA A 14 -6.45 30.92 -48.73
CA ALA A 14 -6.46 31.54 -47.42
C ALA A 14 -6.89 30.53 -46.35
N ARG A 15 -5.97 30.18 -45.44
CA ARG A 15 -6.30 29.49 -44.20
C ARG A 15 -6.87 30.55 -43.25
N PRO A 16 -8.17 30.54 -42.95
CA PRO A 16 -8.79 31.47 -42.02
C PRO A 16 -8.53 30.99 -40.59
N GLY A 17 -8.10 31.87 -39.68
CA GLY A 17 -7.74 31.53 -38.29
C GLY A 17 -6.26 31.83 -38.04
N ASP A 18 -5.86 33.09 -37.89
CA ASP A 18 -6.21 34.00 -36.79
C ASP A 18 -5.70 33.46 -35.45
N ASP A 19 -4.65 34.12 -34.97
CA ASP A 19 -4.59 34.67 -33.63
C ASP A 19 -4.44 33.73 -32.43
N HIS A 20 -3.99 32.50 -32.65
CA HIS A 20 -3.32 31.74 -31.60
C HIS A 20 -1.82 32.05 -31.61
N THR A 21 -1.46 33.28 -31.21
CA THR A 21 -0.10 33.51 -30.70
C THR A 21 -0.04 32.69 -29.41
N LEU A 22 0.40 31.43 -29.51
CA LEU A 22 0.65 30.58 -28.35
C LEU A 22 1.55 31.42 -27.43
N PRO A 23 1.15 31.70 -26.17
CA PRO A 23 2.04 32.35 -25.23
C PRO A 23 3.35 31.59 -25.28
N GLU A 24 4.46 32.29 -25.57
CA GLU A 24 5.77 31.67 -25.64
C GLU A 24 5.94 30.88 -24.35
N LEU A 25 5.92 29.54 -24.48
CA LEU A 25 6.01 28.68 -23.32
C LEU A 25 7.31 29.06 -22.62
N PRO A 26 7.27 29.45 -21.33
CA PRO A 26 8.49 29.77 -20.61
C PRO A 26 9.44 28.60 -20.81
N THR A 27 10.70 28.90 -21.19
CA THR A 27 11.72 27.90 -21.48
C THR A 27 11.62 26.79 -20.44
N PRO A 28 11.43 25.52 -20.87
CA PRO A 28 11.26 24.42 -19.94
C PRO A 28 12.38 24.49 -18.90
N PRO A 29 12.06 24.50 -17.59
CA PRO A 29 13.09 24.51 -16.57
C PRO A 29 14.04 23.35 -16.81
N ASP A 30 15.34 23.57 -16.60
CA ASP A 30 16.38 22.56 -16.82
C ASP A 30 15.97 21.27 -16.12
N ILE A 31 15.49 20.30 -16.92
CA ILE A 31 15.04 19.03 -16.40
C ILE A 31 16.29 18.40 -15.77
N PRO A 32 16.29 18.15 -14.44
CA PRO A 32 17.43 17.56 -13.80
C PRO A 32 17.79 16.29 -14.53
N GLU A 33 19.07 16.09 -14.85
CA GLU A 33 19.57 14.94 -15.61
C GLU A 33 19.09 13.61 -15.03
N LEU A 34 18.72 13.58 -13.75
CA LEU A 34 18.04 12.47 -13.08
C LEU A 34 16.73 12.00 -13.73
N LEU A 35 15.93 12.89 -14.35
CA LEU A 35 14.68 12.53 -15.02
C LEU A 35 14.90 12.11 -16.48
N LEU A 36 16.05 12.47 -17.05
CA LEU A 36 16.48 12.02 -18.37
C LEU A 36 17.20 10.68 -18.32
N ARG A 37 17.67 10.26 -17.14
CA ARG A 37 18.12 8.89 -16.91
C ARG A 37 16.93 7.96 -17.15
N PRO A 38 16.99 7.07 -18.16
CA PRO A 38 16.00 6.02 -18.30
C PRO A 38 15.99 5.24 -16.99
N THR A 39 14.91 5.33 -16.22
CA THR A 39 14.70 4.42 -15.10
C THR A 39 14.79 3.02 -15.69
N PRO A 40 15.67 2.13 -15.18
CA PRO A 40 15.76 0.77 -15.68
C PRO A 40 14.35 0.19 -15.73
N ARG A 41 13.86 -0.08 -16.94
CA ARG A 41 12.56 -0.71 -17.15
C ARG A 41 12.58 -1.96 -16.30
N ALA A 42 11.70 -2.02 -15.28
CA ALA A 42 11.59 -3.19 -14.42
C ALA A 42 11.45 -4.42 -15.32
N ASP A 43 12.50 -5.25 -15.35
CA ASP A 43 12.48 -6.49 -16.12
C ASP A 43 11.31 -7.32 -15.58
N PRO A 44 10.35 -7.77 -16.40
CA PRO A 44 9.25 -8.60 -15.95
C PRO A 44 9.71 -9.89 -15.25
N ARG A 45 10.98 -10.30 -15.42
CA ARG A 45 11.60 -11.41 -14.66
C ARG A 45 12.08 -11.02 -13.26
N VAL A 46 12.21 -9.73 -12.98
CA VAL A 46 12.41 -9.14 -11.63
C VAL A 46 11.07 -9.01 -10.88
N GLY A 47 9.97 -9.49 -11.48
CA GLY A 47 8.65 -9.62 -10.87
C GLY A 47 8.35 -11.00 -10.25
N GLN A 48 9.29 -11.95 -10.26
CA GLN A 48 9.13 -13.09 -9.34
C GLN A 48 9.42 -12.55 -7.94
N PRO A 49 8.46 -12.58 -7.00
CA PRO A 49 8.76 -12.27 -5.61
C PRO A 49 9.89 -13.21 -5.24
N GLN A 50 11.11 -12.66 -5.10
CA GLN A 50 12.20 -13.39 -4.47
C GLN A 50 11.57 -13.95 -3.19
N PRO A 51 11.60 -15.27 -2.96
CA PRO A 51 11.12 -15.81 -1.71
C PRO A 51 11.94 -15.08 -0.66
N VAL A 52 11.31 -14.14 0.03
CA VAL A 52 11.94 -13.34 1.08
C VAL A 52 12.35 -14.42 2.06
N ARG A 53 13.63 -14.80 2.01
CA ARG A 53 14.17 -15.81 2.90
C ARG A 53 13.79 -15.30 4.27
N PRO A 54 13.02 -16.06 5.07
CA PRO A 54 12.52 -15.56 6.34
C PRO A 54 13.73 -15.05 7.10
N ASP A 55 13.82 -13.73 7.20
CA ASP A 55 14.87 -13.07 7.91
C ASP A 55 14.65 -13.47 9.35
N MET A 56 15.61 -14.18 9.94
CA MET A 56 15.45 -14.69 11.31
C MET A 56 14.96 -13.56 12.21
N MET A 57 15.55 -12.36 12.09
CA MET A 57 15.13 -11.14 12.79
C MET A 57 13.63 -10.80 12.60
N GLY A 58 13.11 -10.77 11.36
CA GLY A 58 11.70 -10.47 11.07
C GLY A 58 10.74 -11.57 11.55
N GLN A 59 11.16 -12.84 11.50
CA GLN A 59 10.37 -13.93 12.06
C GLN A 59 10.27 -13.84 13.58
N TRP A 60 11.38 -13.54 14.28
CA TRP A 60 11.38 -13.28 15.73
C TRP A 60 10.52 -12.05 16.08
N GLY A 61 10.64 -10.96 15.32
CA GLY A 61 9.82 -9.76 15.52
C GLY A 61 8.32 -10.05 15.40
N ARG A 62 7.92 -10.86 14.41
CA ARG A 62 6.52 -11.26 14.23
C ARG A 62 5.99 -12.07 15.41
N VAL A 63 6.77 -13.03 15.91
CA VAL A 63 6.41 -13.82 17.10
C VAL A 63 6.25 -12.91 18.31
N PHE A 64 7.15 -11.93 18.48
CA PHE A 64 7.10 -10.96 19.58
C PHE A 64 5.85 -10.08 19.54
N VAL A 65 5.46 -9.59 18.37
CA VAL A 65 4.24 -8.80 18.17
C VAL A 65 3.01 -9.62 18.54
N ILE A 66 2.93 -10.87 18.07
CA ILE A 66 1.81 -11.76 18.38
C ILE A 66 1.71 -12.01 19.89
N GLY A 67 2.83 -12.34 20.54
CA GLY A 67 2.88 -12.59 21.98
C GLY A 67 2.56 -11.35 22.81
N THR A 68 3.08 -10.19 22.41
CA THR A 68 2.85 -8.92 23.12
C THR A 68 1.39 -8.48 22.98
N ASN A 69 0.78 -8.64 21.80
CA ASN A 69 -0.63 -8.32 21.60
C ASN A 69 -1.54 -9.22 22.45
N PHE A 70 -1.20 -10.50 22.56
CA PHE A 70 -1.89 -11.43 23.47
C PHE A 70 -1.75 -11.00 24.93
N ALA A 71 -0.53 -10.74 25.39
CA ALA A 71 -0.26 -10.31 26.76
C ALA A 71 -0.96 -8.98 27.09
N ALA A 72 -0.92 -8.02 26.17
CA ALA A 72 -1.60 -6.73 26.31
C ALA A 72 -3.11 -6.88 26.44
N ALA A 73 -3.73 -7.80 25.67
CA ALA A 73 -5.16 -8.10 25.83
C ALA A 73 -5.45 -8.66 27.23
N VAL A 74 -4.73 -9.70 27.66
CA VAL A 74 -4.94 -10.31 28.98
C VAL A 74 -4.74 -9.29 30.10
N ILE A 75 -3.63 -8.57 30.09
CA ILE A 75 -3.29 -7.57 31.11
C ILE A 75 -4.32 -6.44 31.10
N GLY A 76 -4.69 -5.91 29.93
CA GLY A 76 -5.65 -4.83 29.78
C GLY A 76 -7.03 -5.19 30.34
N PHE A 77 -7.61 -6.32 29.93
CA PHE A 77 -8.91 -6.77 30.45
C PHE A 77 -8.84 -7.14 31.94
N SER A 78 -7.72 -7.70 32.41
CA SER A 78 -7.52 -8.02 33.84
C SER A 78 -7.45 -6.76 34.70
N LEU A 79 -6.73 -5.73 34.24
CA LEU A 79 -6.65 -4.42 34.91
C LEU A 79 -8.02 -3.76 35.00
N ILE A 80 -8.78 -3.77 33.90
CA ILE A 80 -10.15 -3.24 33.87
C ILE A 80 -11.02 -4.01 34.87
N GLY A 81 -10.97 -5.34 34.88
CA GLY A 81 -11.71 -6.17 35.81
C GLY A 81 -11.32 -5.92 37.28
N TYR A 82 -10.02 -5.77 37.56
CA TYR A 82 -9.51 -5.46 38.89
C TYR A 82 -10.00 -4.09 39.41
N VAL A 83 -9.91 -3.06 38.58
CA VAL A 83 -10.38 -1.71 38.94
C VAL A 83 -11.89 -1.75 39.19
N LEU A 84 -12.64 -2.48 38.37
CA LEU A 84 -14.08 -2.63 38.53
C LEU A 84 -14.45 -3.35 39.83
N ASP A 85 -13.76 -4.45 40.16
CA ASP A 85 -13.92 -5.17 41.43
C ASP A 85 -13.67 -4.23 42.63
N ARG A 86 -12.63 -3.38 42.55
CA ARG A 86 -12.28 -2.45 43.63
C ARG A 86 -13.32 -1.35 43.82
N TRP A 87 -13.91 -0.87 42.73
CA TRP A 87 -14.94 0.17 42.73
C TRP A 87 -16.27 -0.35 43.29
N LEU A 88 -16.69 -1.54 42.86
CA LEU A 88 -17.95 -2.15 43.31
C LEU A 88 -17.81 -2.89 44.66
N LYS A 89 -16.60 -2.96 45.24
CA LYS A 89 -16.26 -3.76 46.44
C LYS A 89 -16.75 -5.21 46.32
N THR A 90 -16.74 -5.74 45.10
CA THR A 90 -17.12 -7.13 44.84
C THR A 90 -15.96 -8.06 45.14
N SER A 91 -16.28 -9.33 45.40
CA SER A 91 -15.33 -10.44 45.26
C SER A 91 -14.65 -10.37 43.89
N PRO A 92 -13.44 -10.95 43.68
CA PRO A 92 -12.63 -10.79 42.47
C PRO A 92 -13.23 -11.49 41.22
N LEU A 93 -14.47 -11.14 40.89
CA LEU A 93 -15.33 -11.77 39.90
C LEU A 93 -15.15 -11.07 38.56
N PHE A 94 -15.13 -9.74 38.54
CA PHE A 94 -14.89 -8.98 37.30
C PHE A 94 -13.46 -9.14 36.81
N LEU A 95 -12.49 -9.31 37.71
CA LEU A 95 -11.13 -9.71 37.35
C LEU A 95 -11.14 -11.08 36.68
N LEU A 96 -11.84 -12.08 37.24
CA LEU A 96 -11.89 -13.43 36.66
C LEU A 96 -12.52 -13.40 35.26
N ILE A 97 -13.62 -12.66 35.10
CA ILE A 97 -14.26 -12.44 33.80
C ILE A 97 -13.32 -11.68 32.86
N GLY A 98 -12.63 -10.65 33.34
CA GLY A 98 -11.67 -9.87 32.58
C GLY A 98 -10.50 -10.72 32.07
N VAL A 99 -9.91 -11.56 32.92
CA VAL A 99 -8.88 -12.54 32.54
C VAL A 99 -9.43 -13.48 31.47
N GLY A 100 -10.63 -14.03 31.66
CA GLY A 100 -11.29 -14.90 30.69
C GLY A 100 -11.51 -14.21 29.34
N MET A 101 -12.01 -12.97 29.35
CA MET A 101 -12.23 -12.15 28.16
C MET A 101 -10.92 -11.83 27.45
N GLY A 102 -9.86 -11.51 28.20
CA GLY A 102 -8.54 -11.24 27.65
C GLY A 102 -7.88 -12.46 27.04
N LEU A 103 -8.04 -13.64 27.66
CA LEU A 103 -7.60 -14.92 27.09
C LEU A 103 -8.34 -15.22 25.78
N VAL A 104 -9.67 -15.12 25.77
CA VAL A 104 -10.48 -15.37 24.56
C VAL A 104 -10.14 -14.36 23.46
N GLY A 105 -10.11 -13.07 23.77
CA GLY A 105 -9.79 -12.00 22.82
C GLY A 105 -8.38 -12.13 22.25
N GLY A 106 -7.40 -12.37 23.12
CA GLY A 106 -6.02 -12.63 22.69
C GLY A 106 -5.91 -13.87 21.81
N PHE A 107 -6.60 -14.96 22.17
CA PHE A 107 -6.57 -16.21 21.43
C PHE A 107 -7.23 -16.08 20.05
N VAL A 108 -8.35 -15.36 19.95
CA VAL A 108 -8.97 -15.03 18.65
C VAL A 108 -8.01 -14.23 17.76
N GLY A 109 -7.30 -13.26 18.33
CA GLY A 109 -6.26 -12.51 17.63
C GLY A 109 -5.12 -13.42 17.13
N PHE A 110 -4.64 -14.33 17.98
CA PHE A 110 -3.64 -15.32 17.62
C PHE A 110 -4.10 -16.23 16.47
N LEU A 111 -5.32 -16.78 16.54
CA LEU A 111 -5.88 -17.63 15.49
C LEU A 111 -6.03 -16.88 14.17
N ARG A 112 -6.42 -15.60 14.22
CA ARG A 112 -6.55 -14.78 13.02
C ARG A 112 -5.20 -14.61 12.32
N GLU A 113 -4.14 -14.35 13.07
CA GLU A 113 -2.79 -14.23 12.52
C GLU A 113 -2.26 -15.58 12.01
N ALA A 114 -2.52 -16.67 12.74
CA ALA A 114 -2.17 -18.02 12.31
C ALA A 114 -2.83 -18.41 10.98
N ARG A 115 -4.12 -18.05 10.78
CA ARG A 115 -4.84 -18.32 9.52
C ARG A 115 -4.30 -17.53 8.34
N ARG A 116 -3.79 -16.32 8.56
CA ARG A 116 -3.17 -15.50 7.50
C ARG A 116 -1.88 -16.10 6.96
N LEU A 117 -1.22 -16.93 7.75
CA LEU A 117 -0.01 -17.65 7.33
C LEU A 117 -0.31 -18.83 6.40
N ASN A 118 -1.59 -19.21 6.20
CA ASN A 118 -1.98 -20.30 5.31
C ASN A 118 -3.03 -19.84 4.28
N PRO A 119 -2.64 -19.09 3.23
CA PRO A 119 -3.56 -18.69 2.17
C PRO A 119 -4.09 -19.93 1.45
N LYS A 120 -5.40 -20.11 1.43
CA LYS A 120 -6.05 -21.18 0.65
C LYS A 120 -5.71 -20.97 -0.84
N PRO A 121 -5.09 -21.93 -1.53
CA PRO A 121 -4.80 -21.82 -2.96
C PRO A 121 -6.12 -21.59 -3.73
N PRO A 122 -6.15 -20.69 -4.73
CA PRO A 122 -7.34 -20.51 -5.56
C PRO A 122 -7.67 -21.85 -6.23
N ALA A 123 -8.92 -22.30 -6.05
CA ALA A 123 -9.44 -23.48 -6.75
C ALA A 123 -9.38 -23.19 -8.26
N ARG A 124 -8.65 -24.03 -8.98
CA ARG A 124 -8.63 -24.04 -10.45
C ARG A 124 -9.87 -24.72 -11.00
#